data_AF-A0A352NG91-F1
#
_entry.id   AF-A0A352NG91-F1
#
_cell.length_a   1.000
_cell.length_b   1.000
_cell.length_c   1.000
_cell.angle_alpha   90.00
_cell.angle_beta   90.00
_cell.angle_gamma   90.00
#
_symmetry.space_group_name_H-M   'P 1'
#
loop_
_entity.id
_entity.type
_entity.pdbx_description
1 polymer ?
#
loop_
_entity_poly.entity_id
_entity_poly.type
_entity_poly.pdbx_seq_one_letter_code
_entity_poly.pdbx_strand_id
1 'polypeptide(L)'
;NPALTGIYALTYAHGLNGFEVPKSGETVVMFDKIMGTDKIGRFLEQGLSPQQIKAAYEPDLQRFMEERKQYLLYGDGDGLLPGNDREGIRIVVNGRVVPIDSAPYIDEHDRTMVPLRAIAEALGAEVGWNGQARVVTIQRDDQVSLFTIDSNTAVFSGVRVSMDTCPVIRNDRTILPVRYVAESLGAAVDWDQDTMTVNIESV
;
A
#
# COMPACT_ATOMS: atom_id res chain seq x y z
N ASN A 1 17.37 -8.43 -4.23
CA ASN A 1 17.91 -7.11 -4.60
C ASN A 1 18.72 -7.26 -5.89
N PRO A 2 18.12 -7.01 -7.07
CA PRO A 2 18.78 -7.21 -8.37
C PRO A 2 20.04 -6.37 -8.58
N ALA A 3 20.07 -5.12 -8.07
CA ALA A 3 21.25 -4.26 -8.14
C ALA A 3 22.43 -4.86 -7.37
N LEU A 4 22.18 -5.37 -6.16
CA LEU A 4 23.20 -6.05 -5.36
C LEU A 4 23.73 -7.30 -6.07
N THR A 5 22.86 -8.09 -6.72
CA THR A 5 23.29 -9.24 -7.54
C THR A 5 24.24 -8.81 -8.66
N GLY A 6 23.96 -7.68 -9.33
CA GLY A 6 24.85 -7.10 -10.34
C GLY A 6 26.21 -6.70 -9.78
N ILE A 7 26.26 -6.09 -8.60
CA ILE A 7 27.52 -5.73 -7.92
C ILE A 7 28.34 -6.98 -7.63
N TYR A 8 27.71 -8.04 -7.08
CA TYR A 8 28.39 -9.31 -6.84
C TYR A 8 29.00 -9.88 -8.12
N ALA A 9 28.21 -9.94 -9.19
CA ALA A 9 28.68 -10.44 -10.48
C ALA A 9 29.89 -9.65 -11.00
N LEU A 10 29.83 -8.31 -10.95
CA LEU A 10 30.92 -7.45 -11.41
C LEU A 10 32.19 -7.61 -10.57
N THR A 11 32.08 -7.62 -9.24
CA THR A 11 33.24 -7.77 -8.35
C THR A 11 33.93 -9.12 -8.52
N TYR A 12 33.15 -10.21 -8.66
CA TYR A 12 33.73 -11.55 -8.85
C TYR A 12 34.30 -11.71 -10.25
N ALA A 13 33.60 -11.24 -11.28
CA ALA A 13 34.13 -11.27 -12.64
C ALA A 13 35.46 -10.52 -12.71
N HIS A 14 35.50 -9.27 -12.23
CA HIS A 14 36.70 -8.44 -12.22
C HIS A 14 37.84 -9.08 -11.40
N GLY A 15 37.53 -9.63 -10.22
CA GLY A 15 38.52 -10.32 -9.40
C GLY A 15 39.09 -11.60 -10.03
N LEU A 16 38.33 -12.28 -10.90
CA LEU A 16 38.76 -13.51 -11.57
C LEU A 16 39.51 -13.25 -12.88
N ASN A 17 39.11 -12.23 -13.65
CA ASN A 17 39.60 -12.04 -15.02
C ASN A 17 40.30 -10.68 -15.26
N GLY A 18 40.23 -9.74 -14.32
CA GLY A 18 40.84 -8.42 -14.44
C GLY A 18 40.36 -7.61 -15.65
N PHE A 19 39.08 -7.74 -16.04
CA PHE A 19 38.55 -7.01 -17.18
C PHE A 19 38.73 -5.50 -17.03
N GLU A 20 38.97 -4.79 -18.13
CA GLU A 20 39.13 -3.34 -18.10
C GLU A 20 37.81 -2.64 -17.77
N VAL A 21 37.79 -1.86 -16.70
CA VAL A 21 36.62 -1.09 -16.27
C VAL A 21 36.53 0.18 -17.12
N PRO A 22 35.43 0.42 -17.87
CA PRO A 22 35.26 1.64 -18.64
C PRO A 22 35.26 2.89 -17.75
N LYS A 23 35.96 3.96 -18.16
CA LYS A 23 36.11 5.19 -17.37
C LYS A 23 35.58 6.40 -18.11
N SER A 24 34.84 7.24 -17.41
CA SER A 24 34.49 8.56 -17.91
C SER A 24 35.71 9.49 -17.97
N GLY A 25 35.77 10.30 -19.02
CA GLY A 25 36.75 11.37 -19.21
C GLY A 25 36.05 12.66 -19.60
N GLU A 26 36.37 13.24 -20.76
CA GLU A 26 35.60 14.36 -21.34
C GLU A 26 34.14 13.97 -21.63
N THR A 27 33.88 12.70 -21.90
CA THR A 27 32.54 12.14 -22.08
C THR A 27 32.25 11.09 -21.03
N VAL A 28 31.00 11.07 -20.53
CA VAL A 28 30.53 10.05 -19.59
C VAL A 28 30.25 8.75 -20.34
N VAL A 29 30.92 7.67 -19.96
CA VAL A 29 30.74 6.35 -20.57
C VAL A 29 29.42 5.70 -20.16
N MET A 30 28.93 4.76 -20.96
CA MET A 30 27.64 4.11 -20.71
C MET A 30 27.58 3.39 -19.36
N PHE A 31 28.71 2.80 -18.92
CA PHE A 31 28.81 2.15 -17.62
C PHE A 31 28.45 3.11 -16.47
N ASP A 32 29.11 4.27 -16.41
CA ASP A 32 28.86 5.26 -15.36
C ASP A 32 27.46 5.88 -15.45
N LYS A 33 26.90 6.01 -16.67
CA LYS A 33 25.50 6.44 -16.86
C LYS A 33 24.50 5.45 -16.26
N ILE A 34 24.71 4.16 -16.50
CA ILE A 34 23.85 3.10 -15.95
C ILE A 34 23.99 3.02 -14.43
N MET A 35 25.21 3.16 -13.91
CA MET A 35 25.47 3.15 -12.47
C MET A 35 25.07 4.45 -11.76
N GLY A 36 24.85 5.53 -12.52
CA GLY A 36 24.59 6.88 -11.99
C GLY A 36 25.81 7.54 -11.35
N THR A 37 26.99 6.91 -11.41
CA THR A 37 28.25 7.41 -10.82
C THR A 37 29.45 6.62 -11.35
N ASP A 38 30.62 7.25 -11.34
CA ASP A 38 31.93 6.64 -11.62
C ASP A 38 32.51 5.88 -10.39
N LYS A 39 31.90 6.00 -9.22
CA LYS A 39 32.37 5.35 -7.97
C LYS A 39 32.40 3.84 -8.10
N ILE A 40 31.42 3.22 -8.76
CA ILE A 40 31.35 1.76 -8.91
C ILE A 40 32.57 1.25 -9.69
N GLY A 41 32.94 1.93 -10.78
CA GLY A 41 34.12 1.57 -11.54
C GLY A 41 35.40 1.68 -10.71
N ARG A 42 35.56 2.79 -9.99
CA ARG A 42 36.69 3.00 -9.07
C ARG A 42 36.77 1.93 -7.98
N PHE A 43 35.63 1.47 -7.47
CA PHE A 43 35.61 0.43 -6.46
C PHE A 43 36.05 -0.94 -6.99
N LEU A 44 35.69 -1.27 -8.22
CA LEU A 44 36.18 -2.49 -8.89
C LEU A 44 37.70 -2.46 -9.05
N GLU A 45 38.25 -1.33 -9.49
CA GLU A 45 39.70 -1.15 -9.65
C GLU A 45 40.47 -1.23 -8.32
N GLN A 46 39.86 -0.77 -7.23
CA GLN A 46 40.41 -0.89 -5.89
C GLN A 46 40.26 -2.31 -5.30
N GLY A 47 39.60 -3.23 -6.01
CA GLY A 47 39.40 -4.60 -5.57
C GLY A 47 38.47 -4.73 -4.36
N LEU A 48 37.54 -3.79 -4.16
CA LEU A 48 36.60 -3.86 -3.05
C LEU A 48 35.65 -5.05 -3.21
N SER A 49 35.41 -5.74 -2.10
CA SER A 49 34.41 -6.80 -2.03
C SER A 49 32.98 -6.24 -2.20
N PRO A 50 32.01 -7.06 -2.65
CA PRO A 50 30.62 -6.64 -2.76
C PRO A 50 30.08 -6.06 -1.44
N GLN A 51 30.50 -6.60 -0.30
CA GLN A 51 30.09 -6.13 1.04
C GLN A 51 30.64 -4.73 1.33
N GLN A 52 31.89 -4.46 0.97
CA GLN A 52 32.48 -3.13 1.14
C GLN A 52 31.83 -2.10 0.20
N ILE A 53 31.53 -2.48 -1.05
CA ILE A 53 30.79 -1.60 -1.97
C ILE A 53 29.40 -1.29 -1.42
N LYS A 54 28.69 -2.31 -0.91
CA LYS A 54 27.40 -2.13 -0.24
C LYS A 54 27.51 -1.14 0.92
N ALA A 55 28.47 -1.36 1.82
CA ALA A 55 28.69 -0.48 2.95
C ALA A 55 29.01 0.97 2.54
N ALA A 56 29.67 1.17 1.40
CA ALA A 56 30.03 2.50 0.90
C ALA A 56 28.81 3.34 0.48
N TYR A 57 27.75 2.73 -0.07
CA TYR A 57 26.53 3.45 -0.46
C TYR A 57 25.40 3.37 0.57
N GLU A 58 25.51 2.49 1.58
CA GLU A 58 24.47 2.28 2.60
C GLU A 58 24.01 3.58 3.28
N PRO A 59 24.88 4.54 3.67
CA PRO A 59 24.44 5.79 4.29
C PRO A 59 23.60 6.67 3.35
N ASP A 60 23.96 6.72 2.07
CA ASP A 60 23.20 7.47 1.06
C ASP A 60 21.85 6.81 0.77
N LEU A 61 21.82 5.46 0.74
CA LEU A 61 20.58 4.69 0.63
C LEU A 61 19.66 4.95 1.82
N GLN A 62 20.18 4.93 3.05
CA GLN A 62 19.40 5.23 4.26
C GLN A 62 18.87 6.67 4.23
N ARG A 63 19.68 7.64 3.82
CA ARG A 63 19.23 9.04 3.66
C ARG A 63 18.11 9.15 2.63
N PHE A 64 18.24 8.50 1.48
CA PHE A 64 17.20 8.47 0.45
C PHE A 64 15.92 7.77 0.94
N MET A 65 16.07 6.67 1.67
CA MET A 65 14.94 5.97 2.27
C MET A 65 14.21 6.85 3.29
N GLU A 66 14.92 7.66 4.07
CA GLU A 66 14.29 8.63 4.97
C GLU A 66 13.62 9.76 4.20
N GLU A 67 14.33 10.35 3.24
CA GLU A 67 13.82 11.47 2.44
C GLU A 67 12.58 11.10 1.64
N ARG A 68 12.53 9.89 1.07
CA ARG A 68 11.38 9.45 0.26
C ARG A 68 10.11 9.25 1.08
N LYS A 69 10.19 9.07 2.40
CA LYS A 69 9.02 8.81 3.27
C LYS A 69 7.94 9.88 3.11
N GLN A 70 8.34 11.15 3.03
CA GLN A 70 7.39 12.27 2.87
C GLN A 70 6.63 12.25 1.54
N TYR A 71 7.08 11.45 0.57
CA TYR A 71 6.51 11.34 -0.77
C TYR A 71 5.83 9.98 -1.02
N LEU A 72 5.80 9.10 -0.02
CA LEU A 72 5.19 7.78 -0.16
C LEU A 72 3.67 7.91 -0.17
N LEU A 73 3.06 7.40 -1.25
CA LEU A 73 1.60 7.23 -1.34
C LEU A 73 1.14 5.91 -0.71
N TYR A 74 2.05 4.94 -0.57
CA TYR A 74 1.84 3.62 -0.01
C TYR A 74 3.00 3.31 0.93
N GLY A 75 2.73 2.74 2.12
CA GLY A 75 3.77 2.41 3.12
C GLY A 75 4.84 1.44 2.64
N ASP A 76 5.90 1.26 3.44
CA ASP A 76 7.15 0.62 3.03
C ASP A 76 7.13 -0.93 3.06
N GLY A 77 6.04 -1.53 2.54
CA GLY A 77 5.98 -2.96 2.21
C GLY A 77 5.69 -3.92 3.37
N ASP A 78 5.47 -3.42 4.58
CA ASP A 78 5.00 -4.15 5.76
C ASP A 78 3.57 -3.76 6.17
N GLY A 79 2.86 -3.01 5.31
CA GLY A 79 1.56 -2.43 5.67
C GLY A 79 1.66 -1.38 6.78
N LEU A 80 2.87 -0.98 7.16
CA LEU A 80 3.14 0.09 8.11
C LEU A 80 3.80 1.24 7.35
N LEU A 81 3.29 2.43 7.57
CA LEU A 81 3.89 3.67 7.11
C LEU A 81 5.01 4.02 8.11
N PRO A 82 6.31 4.03 7.75
CA PRO A 82 7.32 4.62 8.60
C PRO A 82 7.38 6.10 8.25
N GLY A 83 6.71 6.95 9.03
CA GLY A 83 6.74 8.39 8.80
C GLY A 83 5.51 9.19 9.22
N ASN A 84 4.47 8.56 9.77
CA ASN A 84 3.36 9.27 10.40
C ASN A 84 3.31 8.94 11.89
N ASP A 85 3.96 9.79 12.69
CA ASP A 85 3.65 9.93 14.11
C ASP A 85 2.26 10.59 14.34
N ARG A 86 1.39 10.60 13.32
CA ARG A 86 -0.10 10.62 13.36
C ARG A 86 -0.66 10.61 11.91
N GLU A 87 -1.87 10.10 11.73
CA GLU A 87 -2.77 10.31 10.57
C GLU A 87 -2.78 9.27 9.42
N GLY A 88 -2.91 7.99 9.71
CA GLY A 88 -3.39 7.02 8.71
C GLY A 88 -4.34 6.01 9.34
N ILE A 89 -5.56 5.91 8.84
CA ILE A 89 -6.54 4.93 9.34
C ILE A 89 -6.10 3.53 8.90
N ARG A 90 -5.80 2.66 9.86
CA ARG A 90 -5.50 1.23 9.61
C ARG A 90 -6.79 0.42 9.63
N ILE A 91 -6.86 -0.63 8.81
CA ILE A 91 -7.97 -1.57 8.85
C ILE A 91 -7.46 -2.98 9.13
N VAL A 92 -8.01 -3.60 10.16
CA VAL A 92 -7.72 -4.96 10.58
C VAL A 92 -9.01 -5.77 10.51
N VAL A 93 -9.00 -6.88 9.79
CA VAL A 93 -10.13 -7.82 9.68
C VAL A 93 -9.67 -9.16 10.24
N ASN A 94 -10.39 -9.67 11.25
CA ASN A 94 -10.11 -10.96 11.90
C ASN A 94 -8.63 -11.08 12.33
N GLY A 95 -8.09 -10.01 12.93
CA GLY A 95 -6.69 -9.94 13.40
C GLY A 95 -5.63 -9.77 12.29
N ARG A 96 -6.02 -9.62 11.02
CA ARG A 96 -5.10 -9.42 9.89
C ARG A 96 -5.24 -8.02 9.30
N VAL A 97 -4.11 -7.37 9.06
CA VAL A 97 -4.08 -6.07 8.38
C VAL A 97 -4.54 -6.26 6.94
N VAL A 98 -5.52 -5.47 6.50
CA VAL A 98 -6.04 -5.51 5.14
C VAL A 98 -5.34 -4.44 4.30
N PRO A 99 -4.63 -4.82 3.22
CA PRO A 99 -4.07 -3.85 2.30
C PRO A 99 -5.18 -3.16 1.52
N ILE A 100 -5.09 -1.84 1.42
CA ILE A 100 -6.07 -1.00 0.74
C ILE A 100 -5.37 -0.18 -0.35
N ASP A 101 -6.02 -0.06 -1.49
CA ASP A 101 -5.50 0.66 -2.66
C ASP A 101 -5.93 2.13 -2.73
N SER A 102 -6.81 2.55 -1.82
CA SER A 102 -7.21 3.93 -1.59
C SER A 102 -7.24 4.23 -0.09
N ALA A 103 -6.76 5.41 0.30
CA ALA A 103 -6.71 5.82 1.70
C ALA A 103 -8.13 5.94 2.30
N PRO A 104 -8.38 5.40 3.50
CA PRO A 104 -9.61 5.65 4.24
C PRO A 104 -9.58 7.06 4.82
N TYR A 105 -10.75 7.59 5.18
CA TYR A 105 -10.86 8.89 5.81
C TYR A 105 -12.06 8.93 6.76
N ILE A 106 -12.09 9.93 7.65
CA ILE A 106 -13.29 10.24 8.45
C ILE A 106 -14.05 11.34 7.71
N ASP A 107 -15.34 11.16 7.46
CA ASP A 107 -16.17 12.16 6.81
C ASP A 107 -16.68 13.25 7.77
N GLU A 108 -17.49 14.17 7.26
CA GLU A 108 -18.08 15.26 8.05
C GLU A 108 -19.12 14.80 9.09
N HIS A 109 -19.53 13.53 9.04
CA HIS A 109 -20.46 12.89 9.97
C HIS A 109 -19.75 12.00 11.00
N ASP A 110 -18.42 12.12 11.11
CA ASP A 110 -17.57 11.32 12.01
C ASP A 110 -17.67 9.80 11.73
N ARG A 111 -17.81 9.45 10.44
CA ARG A 111 -17.82 8.06 9.96
C ARG A 111 -16.55 7.72 9.23
N THR A 112 -15.97 6.56 9.55
CA THR A 112 -14.81 6.02 8.84
C THR A 112 -15.25 5.42 7.50
N MET A 113 -14.77 6.05 6.44
CA MET A 113 -15.05 5.76 5.04
C MET A 113 -13.90 4.93 4.45
N VAL A 114 -14.22 3.74 3.92
CA VAL A 114 -13.23 2.75 3.49
C VAL A 114 -13.50 2.27 2.06
N PRO A 115 -12.47 1.87 1.29
CA PRO A 115 -12.67 1.20 0.00
C PRO A 115 -13.35 -0.16 0.23
N LEU A 116 -14.53 -0.33 -0.34
CA LEU A 116 -15.38 -1.48 -0.04
C LEU A 116 -14.74 -2.84 -0.36
N ARG A 117 -14.14 -2.96 -1.56
CA ARG A 117 -13.74 -4.26 -2.11
C ARG A 117 -12.78 -5.01 -1.17
N ALA A 118 -11.77 -4.32 -0.65
CA ALA A 118 -10.78 -4.92 0.23
C ALA A 118 -11.41 -5.48 1.52
N ILE A 119 -12.39 -4.77 2.09
CA ILE A 119 -13.04 -5.17 3.34
C ILE A 119 -14.03 -6.31 3.12
N ALA A 120 -14.85 -6.22 2.07
CA ALA A 120 -15.80 -7.27 1.73
C ALA A 120 -15.08 -8.59 1.41
N GLU A 121 -14.02 -8.56 0.60
CA GLU A 121 -13.22 -9.74 0.26
C GLU A 121 -12.54 -10.34 1.51
N ALA A 122 -12.00 -9.50 2.40
CA ALA A 122 -11.40 -9.97 3.65
C ALA A 122 -12.41 -10.63 4.61
N LEU A 123 -13.69 -10.27 4.51
CA LEU A 123 -14.82 -10.87 5.23
C LEU A 123 -15.47 -12.06 4.47
N GLY A 124 -14.90 -12.45 3.33
CA GLY A 124 -15.39 -13.57 2.52
C GLY A 124 -16.66 -13.25 1.71
N ALA A 125 -16.95 -11.97 1.47
CA ALA A 125 -18.09 -11.53 0.68
C ALA A 125 -17.71 -11.18 -0.77
N GLU A 126 -18.64 -11.39 -1.69
CA GLU A 126 -18.54 -10.97 -3.09
C GLU A 126 -19.11 -9.55 -3.26
N VAL A 127 -18.51 -8.78 -4.16
CA VAL A 127 -18.93 -7.40 -4.46
C VAL A 127 -19.30 -7.24 -5.93
N GLY A 128 -20.57 -6.90 -6.17
CA GLY A 128 -21.10 -6.51 -7.46
C GLY A 128 -21.26 -5.00 -7.59
N TRP A 129 -21.05 -4.47 -8.81
CA TRP A 129 -21.30 -3.07 -9.14
C TRP A 129 -22.25 -2.96 -10.33
N ASN A 130 -23.35 -2.23 -10.16
CA ASN A 130 -24.24 -1.83 -11.23
C ASN A 130 -24.09 -0.33 -11.50
N GLY A 131 -23.35 0.01 -12.55
CA GLY A 131 -23.07 1.40 -12.92
C GLY A 131 -24.29 2.20 -13.39
N GLN A 132 -25.30 1.56 -13.98
CA GLN A 132 -26.51 2.23 -14.44
C GLN A 132 -27.41 2.64 -13.26
N ALA A 133 -27.57 1.73 -12.30
CA ALA A 133 -28.36 1.99 -11.10
C ALA A 133 -27.56 2.75 -10.01
N ARG A 134 -26.23 2.85 -10.18
CA ARG A 134 -25.28 3.31 -9.15
C ARG A 134 -25.44 2.54 -7.84
N VAL A 135 -25.57 1.22 -7.96
CA VAL A 135 -25.79 0.31 -6.82
C VAL A 135 -24.62 -0.64 -6.67
N VAL A 136 -24.13 -0.75 -5.46
CA VAL A 136 -23.22 -1.79 -5.01
C VAL A 136 -24.05 -2.92 -4.39
N THR A 137 -23.74 -4.15 -4.75
CA THR A 137 -24.24 -5.36 -4.09
C THR A 137 -23.10 -6.00 -3.32
N ILE A 138 -23.32 -6.30 -2.05
CA ILE A 138 -22.43 -7.12 -1.22
C ILE A 138 -23.18 -8.40 -0.90
N GLN A 139 -22.56 -9.55 -1.15
CA GLN A 139 -23.18 -10.84 -0.90
C GLN A 139 -22.25 -11.76 -0.13
N ARG A 140 -22.75 -12.38 0.94
CA ARG A 140 -22.09 -13.51 1.62
C ARG A 140 -23.15 -14.54 1.98
N ASP A 141 -22.98 -15.76 1.50
CA ASP A 141 -23.99 -16.82 1.62
C ASP A 141 -25.37 -16.32 1.12
N ASP A 142 -26.40 -16.40 1.98
CA ASP A 142 -27.76 -15.93 1.71
C ASP A 142 -27.99 -14.44 2.05
N GLN A 143 -26.98 -13.75 2.62
CA GLN A 143 -27.07 -12.34 2.97
C GLN A 143 -26.74 -11.48 1.76
N VAL A 144 -27.69 -10.64 1.34
CA VAL A 144 -27.52 -9.70 0.23
C VAL A 144 -27.80 -8.29 0.72
N SER A 145 -26.82 -7.42 0.52
CA SER A 145 -26.86 -6.03 0.96
C SER A 145 -26.63 -5.08 -0.20
N LEU A 146 -27.48 -4.05 -0.32
CA LEU A 146 -27.47 -3.09 -1.41
C LEU A 146 -27.17 -1.70 -0.87
N PHE A 147 -26.21 -1.03 -1.50
CA PHE A 147 -25.81 0.34 -1.20
C PHE A 147 -25.92 1.18 -2.46
N THR A 148 -26.69 2.26 -2.40
CA THR A 148 -26.84 3.18 -3.54
C THR A 148 -25.93 4.38 -3.32
N ILE A 149 -25.13 4.74 -4.31
CA ILE A 149 -24.23 5.90 -4.21
C ILE A 149 -25.05 7.19 -4.01
N ASP A 150 -24.55 8.08 -3.16
CA ASP A 150 -25.18 9.34 -2.76
C ASP A 150 -26.54 9.17 -2.04
N SER A 151 -26.88 7.96 -1.62
CA SER A 151 -28.08 7.66 -0.83
C SER A 151 -27.71 7.24 0.59
N ASN A 152 -28.42 7.81 1.56
CA ASN A 152 -28.33 7.39 2.96
C ASN A 152 -29.22 6.17 3.27
N THR A 153 -29.81 5.51 2.28
CA THR A 153 -30.63 4.30 2.49
C THR A 153 -29.91 3.09 1.91
N ALA A 154 -29.64 2.11 2.76
CA ALA A 154 -29.18 0.78 2.37
C ALA A 154 -30.32 -0.24 2.48
N VAL A 155 -30.13 -1.42 1.89
CA VAL A 155 -31.04 -2.55 2.02
C VAL A 155 -30.25 -3.76 2.48
N PHE A 156 -30.55 -4.30 3.67
CA PHE A 156 -29.91 -5.51 4.21
C PHE A 156 -30.93 -6.64 4.19
N SER A 157 -30.69 -7.69 3.40
CA SER A 157 -31.58 -8.84 3.26
C SER A 157 -33.04 -8.44 3.01
N GLY A 158 -33.26 -7.42 2.18
CA GLY A 158 -34.58 -6.88 1.83
C GLY A 158 -35.15 -5.83 2.79
N VAL A 159 -34.52 -5.59 3.94
CA VAL A 159 -34.95 -4.59 4.92
C VAL A 159 -34.23 -3.26 4.68
N ARG A 160 -34.97 -2.16 4.62
CA ARG A 160 -34.38 -0.82 4.48
C ARG A 160 -33.72 -0.38 5.78
N VAL A 161 -32.50 0.13 5.68
CA VAL A 161 -31.70 0.65 6.77
C VAL A 161 -31.32 2.10 6.44
N SER A 162 -31.61 3.01 7.37
CA SER A 162 -31.16 4.39 7.26
C SER A 162 -29.73 4.49 7.79
N MET A 163 -28.87 5.10 6.99
CA MET A 163 -27.51 5.47 7.32
C MET A 163 -27.47 6.97 7.63
N ASP A 164 -26.48 7.39 8.43
CA ASP A 164 -26.23 8.80 8.74
C ASP A 164 -25.21 9.48 7.81
N THR A 165 -24.63 8.69 6.91
CA THR A 165 -23.79 9.15 5.79
C THR A 165 -24.15 8.32 4.55
N CYS A 166 -23.55 8.63 3.40
CA CYS A 166 -23.81 7.95 2.13
C CYS A 166 -22.54 7.33 1.52
N PRO A 167 -22.68 6.22 0.79
CA PRO A 167 -21.63 5.71 -0.08
C PRO A 167 -21.28 6.74 -1.15
N VAL A 168 -20.00 6.90 -1.46
CA VAL A 168 -19.51 7.83 -2.49
C VAL A 168 -18.59 7.14 -3.48
N ILE A 169 -18.39 7.76 -4.64
CA ILE A 169 -17.29 7.41 -5.54
C ILE A 169 -16.23 8.48 -5.42
N ARG A 170 -15.00 8.07 -5.08
CA ARG A 170 -13.82 8.94 -5.00
C ARG A 170 -12.65 8.24 -5.66
N ASN A 171 -11.94 8.91 -6.56
CA ASN A 171 -10.80 8.36 -7.30
C ASN A 171 -11.09 6.99 -7.95
N ASP A 172 -12.24 6.87 -8.63
CA ASP A 172 -12.71 5.62 -9.26
C ASP A 172 -12.80 4.42 -8.30
N ARG A 173 -13.05 4.70 -7.01
CA ARG A 173 -13.33 3.71 -5.98
C ARG A 173 -14.63 4.00 -5.28
N THR A 174 -15.39 2.95 -5.04
CA THR A 174 -16.58 2.99 -4.21
C THR A 174 -16.18 2.94 -2.75
N ILE A 175 -16.46 4.03 -2.04
CA ILE A 175 -16.12 4.22 -0.65
C ILE A 175 -17.40 4.16 0.18
N LEU A 176 -17.42 3.29 1.19
CA LEU A 176 -18.57 3.07 2.06
C LEU A 176 -18.19 3.28 3.53
N PRO A 177 -19.16 3.58 4.40
CA PRO A 177 -18.92 3.67 5.83
C PRO A 177 -18.72 2.25 6.38
N VAL A 178 -17.57 2.01 7.00
CA VAL A 178 -17.10 0.66 7.35
C VAL A 178 -18.07 -0.09 8.27
N ARG A 179 -18.72 0.64 9.19
CA ARG A 179 -19.68 0.07 10.13
C ARG A 179 -20.86 -0.59 9.42
N TYR A 180 -21.48 0.10 8.46
CA TYR A 180 -22.61 -0.46 7.73
C TYR A 180 -22.21 -1.64 6.85
N VAL A 181 -21.01 -1.63 6.29
CA VAL A 181 -20.48 -2.79 5.54
C VAL A 181 -20.35 -4.00 6.45
N ALA A 182 -19.69 -3.84 7.61
CA ALA A 182 -19.49 -4.91 8.57
C ALA A 182 -20.81 -5.43 9.15
N GLU A 183 -21.70 -4.54 9.60
CA GLU A 183 -23.04 -4.91 10.11
C GLU A 183 -23.86 -5.68 9.07
N SER A 184 -23.78 -5.28 7.80
CA SER A 184 -24.47 -5.96 6.69
C SER A 184 -23.98 -7.39 6.44
N LEU A 185 -22.80 -7.72 6.98
CA LEU A 185 -22.14 -9.03 6.95
C LEU A 185 -22.09 -9.67 8.35
N GLY A 186 -22.86 -9.16 9.32
CA GLY A 186 -22.86 -9.70 10.68
C GLY A 186 -21.51 -9.63 11.40
N ALA A 187 -20.65 -8.69 11.03
CA ALA A 187 -19.37 -8.43 11.70
C ALA A 187 -19.49 -7.23 12.65
N ALA A 188 -18.71 -7.24 13.71
CA ALA A 188 -18.56 -6.13 14.65
C ALA A 188 -17.43 -5.20 14.21
N VAL A 189 -17.54 -3.91 14.54
CA VAL A 189 -16.50 -2.90 14.29
C VAL A 189 -16.15 -2.17 15.58
N ASP A 190 -14.87 -2.10 15.86
CA ASP A 190 -14.28 -1.32 16.95
C ASP A 190 -13.27 -0.30 16.40
N TRP A 191 -13.16 0.84 17.08
CA TRP A 191 -12.26 1.92 16.71
C TRP A 191 -11.26 2.17 17.83
N ASP A 192 -9.98 1.93 17.54
CA ASP A 192 -8.87 2.29 18.40
C ASP A 192 -8.37 3.69 18.02
N GLN A 193 -8.67 4.65 18.89
CA GLN A 193 -8.30 6.05 18.70
C GLN A 193 -6.80 6.31 18.85
N ASP A 194 -6.10 5.55 19.70
CA ASP A 194 -4.68 5.76 19.96
C ASP A 194 -3.84 5.31 18.76
N THR A 195 -4.26 4.23 18.10
CA THR A 195 -3.56 3.67 16.94
C THR A 195 -4.21 4.03 15.60
N MET A 196 -5.34 4.76 15.62
CA MET A 196 -6.16 5.07 14.44
C MET A 196 -6.54 3.79 13.66
N THR A 197 -6.94 2.73 14.38
CA THR A 197 -7.20 1.41 13.79
C THR A 197 -8.69 1.07 13.85
N VAL A 198 -9.26 0.70 12.70
CA VAL A 198 -10.55 0.03 12.61
C VAL A 198 -10.32 -1.48 12.74
N ASN A 199 -10.85 -2.07 13.81
CA ASN A 199 -10.87 -3.52 14.01
C ASN A 199 -12.23 -4.07 13.61
N ILE A 200 -12.24 -5.08 12.74
CA ILE A 200 -13.45 -5.73 12.25
C ILE A 200 -13.35 -7.22 12.58
N GLU A 201 -14.36 -7.73 13.29
CA GLU A 201 -14.41 -9.14 13.70
C GLU A 201 -15.70 -9.79 13.22
N SER A 202 -15.58 -10.93 12.55
CA SER A 202 -16.74 -11.77 12.19
C SER A 202 -17.29 -12.43 13.45
N VAL A 203 -18.61 -12.38 13.64
CA VAL A 203 -19.32 -13.00 14.77
C VAL A 203 -19.60 -14.48 14.52
#